data_AF-E9PKY0-F1
#
_entry.id   AF-E9PKY0-F1
#
_cell.length_a   1.000
_cell.length_b   1.000
_cell.length_c   1.000
_cell.angle_alpha   90.00
_cell.angle_beta   90.00
_cell.angle_gamma   90.00
#
_symmetry.space_group_name_H-M   'P 1'
#
loop_
_entity.id
_entity.type
_entity.pdbx_description
1 polymer ?
#
loop_
_entity_poly.entity_id
_entity_poly.type
_entity_poly.pdbx_seq_one_letter_code
_entity_poly.pdbx_strand_id
1 'polypeptide(L)'
;MIGEEVPSDQYYWAPLAQHERGSLASLDSLRKGGPPPPNWRQPELPEVIAMLGFRLDAVKSNAAAYLQHLCYRNDKVKTDVRKLKGIPVLVGLLDHPKKEVHLGACGALKNISFGRDQDNKIAIKN
;
A
#
# COMPACT_ATOMS: atom_id res chain seq x y z
N MET A 1 -14.81 -16.88 59.56
CA MET A 1 -15.37 -16.97 58.20
C MET A 1 -15.30 -15.56 57.63
N ILE A 2 -14.28 -15.32 56.82
CA ILE A 2 -13.98 -14.03 56.19
C ILE A 2 -14.78 -14.02 54.88
N GLY A 3 -15.74 -13.12 54.74
CA GLY A 3 -16.39 -12.83 53.47
C GLY A 3 -15.83 -11.52 52.95
N GLU A 4 -14.82 -11.58 52.08
CA GLU A 4 -14.41 -10.42 51.29
C GLU A 4 -15.46 -10.20 50.20
N GLU A 5 -16.19 -9.09 50.28
CA GLU A 5 -16.98 -8.58 49.15
C GLU A 5 -16.04 -7.88 48.17
N VAL A 6 -15.88 -8.48 46.98
CA VAL A 6 -15.20 -7.87 45.83
C VAL A 6 -16.23 -7.00 45.09
N PRO A 7 -16.04 -5.68 44.93
CA PRO A 7 -16.94 -4.87 44.12
C PRO A 7 -16.57 -5.07 42.64
N SER A 8 -17.46 -5.69 41.87
CA SER A 8 -17.25 -6.00 40.45
C SER A 8 -18.20 -5.27 39.51
N ASP A 9 -18.61 -4.05 39.84
CA ASP A 9 -19.31 -3.16 38.90
C ASP A 9 -18.35 -2.12 38.32
N GLN A 10 -17.32 -2.61 37.64
CA GLN A 10 -16.43 -1.81 36.81
C GLN A 10 -16.57 -2.14 35.32
N TYR A 11 -17.79 -2.47 34.90
CA TYR A 11 -18.20 -2.41 33.50
C TYR A 11 -19.23 -1.30 33.38
N TYR A 12 -18.84 -0.17 32.79
CA TYR A 12 -19.68 0.76 32.02
C TYR A 12 -18.99 2.13 31.96
N TRP A 13 -18.00 2.24 31.09
CA TRP A 13 -17.88 3.42 30.22
C TRP A 13 -16.94 3.09 29.05
N ALA A 14 -17.46 2.41 28.04
CA ALA A 14 -16.94 2.68 26.70
C ALA A 14 -17.55 4.03 26.32
N PRO A 15 -16.77 5.12 26.14
CA PRO A 15 -17.33 6.33 25.61
C PRO A 15 -17.79 6.01 24.18
N LEU A 16 -19.11 5.92 24.06
CA LEU A 16 -19.85 5.80 22.83
C LEU A 16 -19.22 6.71 21.77
N ALA A 17 -19.00 6.14 20.59
CA ALA A 17 -18.68 6.85 19.37
C ALA A 17 -19.47 8.16 19.33
N GLN A 18 -18.78 9.28 19.58
CA GLN A 18 -19.38 10.59 19.47
C GLN A 18 -19.73 10.78 18.00
N HIS A 19 -21.03 10.72 17.72
CA HIS A 19 -21.62 11.00 16.44
C HIS A 19 -21.17 12.39 15.97
N GLU A 20 -20.53 12.43 14.81
CA GLU A 20 -20.37 13.57 13.91
C GLU A 20 -20.13 14.95 14.55
N ARG A 21 -18.87 15.26 14.85
CA ARG A 21 -18.34 16.56 14.42
C ARG A 21 -17.63 16.33 13.09
N GLY A 22 -18.31 16.68 11.99
CA GLY A 22 -17.70 16.72 10.67
C GLY A 22 -16.32 17.36 10.77
N SER A 23 -15.31 16.68 10.23
CA SER A 23 -13.90 17.06 10.35
C SER A 23 -13.68 18.48 9.82
N LEU A 24 -13.66 19.48 10.72
CA LEU A 24 -13.39 20.88 10.39
C LEU A 24 -11.95 21.08 9.85
N ALA A 25 -11.09 20.07 9.97
CA ALA A 25 -9.74 20.09 9.41
C ALA A 25 -9.76 20.32 7.88
N SER A 26 -10.75 19.79 7.17
CA SER A 26 -10.85 19.95 5.71
C SER A 26 -11.33 21.35 5.30
N LEU A 27 -12.19 21.99 6.11
CA LEU A 27 -12.67 23.36 5.85
C LEU A 27 -11.58 24.41 6.12
N ASP A 28 -10.74 24.23 7.15
CA ASP A 28 -9.63 25.16 7.42
C ASP A 28 -8.52 25.06 6.35
N SER A 29 -8.31 23.87 5.79
CA SER A 29 -7.34 23.61 4.71
C SER A 29 -7.77 24.28 3.39
N LEU A 30 -9.07 24.19 3.03
CA LEU A 30 -9.64 24.88 1.86
C LEU A 30 -9.55 26.40 2.00
N ARG A 31 -9.75 26.93 3.22
CA ARG A 31 -9.76 28.37 3.48
C ARG A 31 -8.36 29.01 3.48
N LYS A 32 -7.31 28.23 3.73
CA LYS A 32 -5.91 28.68 3.78
C LYS A 32 -5.09 28.36 2.53
N GLY A 33 -5.69 27.80 1.48
CA GLY A 33 -4.95 27.38 0.28
C GLY A 33 -3.90 26.30 0.58
N GLY A 34 -4.13 25.49 1.62
CA GLY A 34 -3.23 24.41 2.00
C GLY A 34 -3.25 23.28 0.96
N PRO A 35 -2.29 22.35 1.03
CA PRO A 35 -2.32 21.14 0.22
C PRO A 35 -3.66 20.42 0.39
N PRO A 36 -4.24 19.85 -0.68
CA PRO A 36 -5.48 19.11 -0.55
C PRO A 36 -5.31 17.98 0.49
N PRO A 37 -6.34 17.70 1.30
CA PRO A 37 -6.26 16.65 2.30
C PRO A 37 -5.99 15.28 1.65
N PRO A 38 -5.31 14.36 2.35
CA PRO A 38 -5.12 13.00 1.85
C PRO A 38 -6.47 12.33 1.57
N ASN A 39 -6.54 11.49 0.53
CA ASN A 39 -7.75 10.77 0.14
C ASN A 39 -7.43 9.31 -0.20
N TRP A 40 -8.49 8.49 -0.27
CA TRP A 40 -8.42 7.07 -0.57
C TRP A 40 -8.60 6.77 -2.07
N ARG A 41 -8.14 7.67 -2.96
CA ARG A 41 -8.20 7.42 -4.40
C ARG A 41 -7.30 6.24 -4.74
N GLN A 42 -7.80 5.35 -5.59
CA GLN A 42 -7.00 4.27 -6.17
C GLN A 42 -6.21 4.83 -7.36
N PRO A 43 -4.87 4.82 -7.33
CA PRO A 43 -4.05 5.25 -8.46
C PRO A 43 -4.11 4.22 -9.58
N GLU A 44 -4.08 4.69 -10.83
CA GLU A 44 -4.04 3.80 -11.99
C GLU A 44 -2.69 3.08 -12.10
N LEU A 45 -2.67 1.93 -12.79
CA LEU A 45 -1.47 1.10 -12.90
C LEU A 45 -0.22 1.87 -13.39
N PRO A 46 -0.29 2.77 -14.40
CA PRO A 46 0.87 3.59 -14.79
C PRO A 46 1.37 4.52 -13.69
N GLU A 47 0.47 5.08 -12.88
CA GLU A 47 0.83 5.93 -11.74
C GLU A 47 1.57 5.12 -10.68
N VAL A 48 1.11 3.91 -10.38
CA VAL A 48 1.79 3.00 -9.44
C VAL A 48 3.19 2.66 -9.91
N ILE A 49 3.37 2.37 -11.20
CA ILE A 49 4.69 2.10 -11.77
C ILE A 49 5.59 3.34 -11.69
N ALA A 50 5.07 4.53 -11.96
CA ALA A 50 5.83 5.77 -11.81
C ALA A 50 6.26 6.03 -10.35
N MET A 51 5.40 5.72 -9.38
CA MET A 51 5.69 5.86 -7.95
C MET A 51 6.86 4.99 -7.46
N LEU A 52 7.18 3.88 -8.14
CA LEU A 52 8.37 3.08 -7.85
C LEU A 52 9.68 3.87 -8.06
N GLY A 53 9.66 4.90 -8.90
CA GLY A 53 10.80 5.78 -9.18
C GLY A 53 10.87 7.04 -8.30
N PHE A 54 9.96 7.21 -7.34
CA PHE A 54 9.93 8.42 -6.52
C PHE A 54 11.08 8.48 -5.52
N ARG A 55 11.52 9.70 -5.16
CA ARG A 55 12.62 9.90 -4.20
C ARG A 55 12.32 9.31 -2.83
N LEU A 56 11.07 9.39 -2.37
CA LEU A 56 10.66 8.92 -1.06
C LEU A 56 10.54 7.39 -1.02
N ASP A 57 11.36 6.74 -0.18
CA ASP A 57 11.36 5.28 -0.08
C ASP A 57 10.04 4.70 0.42
N ALA A 58 9.32 5.43 1.28
CA ALA A 58 7.98 5.05 1.73
C ALA A 58 6.98 5.00 0.57
N VAL A 59 7.14 5.86 -0.45
CA VAL A 59 6.31 5.80 -1.66
C VAL A 59 6.68 4.57 -2.48
N LYS A 60 7.98 4.29 -2.65
CA LYS A 60 8.45 3.11 -3.37
C LYS A 60 7.95 1.80 -2.74
N SER A 61 8.11 1.64 -1.43
CA SER A 61 7.70 0.42 -0.71
C SER A 61 6.19 0.22 -0.74
N ASN A 62 5.40 1.28 -0.51
CA ASN A 62 3.94 1.22 -0.61
C ASN A 62 3.47 0.92 -2.03
N ALA A 63 4.08 1.55 -3.05
CA ALA A 63 3.75 1.28 -4.45
C ALA A 63 4.06 -0.18 -4.82
N ALA A 64 5.20 -0.72 -4.39
CA ALA A 64 5.56 -2.12 -4.63
C ALA A 64 4.60 -3.09 -3.93
N ALA A 65 4.23 -2.82 -2.67
CA ALA A 65 3.25 -3.62 -1.93
C ALA A 65 1.85 -3.57 -2.57
N TYR A 66 1.41 -2.40 -3.01
CA TYR A 66 0.15 -2.24 -3.72
C TYR A 66 0.18 -2.97 -5.08
N LEU A 67 1.30 -2.87 -5.81
CA LEU A 67 1.46 -3.58 -7.07
C LEU A 67 1.47 -5.10 -6.89
N GLN A 68 2.08 -5.60 -5.81
CA GLN A 68 1.99 -7.01 -5.42
C GLN A 68 0.53 -7.44 -5.24
N HIS A 69 -0.27 -6.65 -4.52
CA HIS A 69 -1.69 -6.91 -4.31
C HIS A 69 -2.45 -6.94 -5.65
N LEU A 70 -2.26 -5.95 -6.52
CA LEU A 70 -2.91 -5.90 -7.83
C LEU A 70 -2.57 -7.11 -8.72
N CYS A 71 -1.34 -7.63 -8.61
CA CYS A 71 -0.90 -8.80 -9.37
C CYS A 71 -1.42 -10.14 -8.82
N TYR A 72 -1.95 -10.17 -7.59
CA TYR A 72 -2.43 -11.41 -7.00
C TYR A 72 -3.63 -11.97 -7.77
N ARG A 73 -3.48 -13.19 -8.30
CA ARG A 73 -4.51 -13.90 -9.10
C ARG A 73 -5.05 -13.09 -10.31
N ASN A 74 -4.30 -12.12 -10.82
CA ASN A 74 -4.72 -11.28 -11.93
C ASN A 74 -3.68 -11.30 -13.06
N ASP A 75 -3.84 -12.21 -14.02
CA ASP A 75 -2.89 -12.36 -15.13
C ASP A 75 -2.89 -11.15 -16.07
N LYS A 76 -4.03 -10.47 -16.22
CA LYS A 76 -4.11 -9.24 -17.03
C LYS A 76 -3.19 -8.16 -16.48
N VAL A 77 -3.27 -7.89 -15.17
CA VAL A 77 -2.42 -6.88 -14.52
C VAL A 77 -0.95 -7.24 -14.64
N LYS A 78 -0.57 -8.51 -14.44
CA LYS A 78 0.83 -8.94 -14.60
C LYS A 78 1.37 -8.63 -16.00
N THR A 79 0.60 -8.96 -17.04
CA THR A 79 0.96 -8.64 -18.43
C THR A 79 1.01 -7.13 -18.68
N ASP A 80 0.10 -6.35 -18.10
CA ASP A 80 0.09 -4.89 -18.24
C ASP A 80 1.32 -4.26 -17.55
N VAL A 81 1.74 -4.77 -16.39
CA VAL A 81 2.99 -4.34 -15.73
C VAL A 81 4.21 -4.57 -16.65
N ARG A 82 4.28 -5.72 -17.33
CA ARG A 82 5.33 -5.98 -18.33
C ARG A 82 5.27 -4.97 -19.48
N LYS A 83 4.09 -4.75 -20.07
CA LYS A 83 3.89 -3.83 -21.20
C LYS A 83 4.28 -2.39 -20.85
N LEU A 84 3.97 -1.96 -19.63
CA LEU A 84 4.31 -0.65 -19.07
C LEU A 84 5.76 -0.55 -18.57
N LYS A 85 6.62 -1.55 -18.87
CA LYS A 85 8.03 -1.57 -18.46
C LYS A 85 8.25 -1.49 -16.94
N GLY A 86 7.28 -1.97 -16.15
CA GLY A 86 7.40 -2.00 -14.69
C GLY A 86 8.37 -3.08 -14.16
N ILE A 87 8.55 -4.18 -14.90
CA ILE A 87 9.44 -5.29 -14.47
C ILE A 87 10.90 -4.83 -14.29
N PRO A 88 11.55 -4.15 -15.26
CA PRO A 88 12.90 -3.63 -15.06
C PRO A 88 13.04 -2.69 -13.86
N VAL A 89 12.01 -1.86 -13.58
CA VAL A 89 12.01 -0.96 -12.43
C VAL A 89 12.00 -1.76 -11.13
N LEU A 90 11.14 -2.77 -11.02
CA LEU A 90 11.09 -3.66 -9.86
C LEU A 90 12.39 -4.44 -9.66
N VAL A 91 13.02 -4.91 -10.74
CA VAL A 91 14.33 -5.59 -10.67
C VAL A 91 15.40 -4.63 -10.14
N GLY A 92 15.45 -3.39 -10.62
CA GLY A 92 16.40 -2.39 -10.11
C GLY A 92 16.18 -2.02 -8.63
N LEU A 93 14.97 -2.16 -8.11
CA LEU A 93 14.68 -1.96 -6.68
C LEU A 93 15.19 -3.10 -5.78
N LEU A 94 15.61 -4.24 -6.33
CA LEU A 94 16.21 -5.32 -5.54
C LEU A 94 17.56 -4.91 -4.93
N ASP A 95 18.29 -4.01 -5.59
CA ASP A 95 19.57 -3.47 -5.11
C ASP A 95 19.40 -2.31 -4.13
N HIS A 96 18.15 -1.95 -3.78
CA HIS A 96 17.89 -0.83 -2.88
C HIS A 96 18.33 -1.16 -1.43
N PRO A 97 19.04 -0.26 -0.73
CA PRO A 97 19.61 -0.55 0.60
C PRO A 97 18.55 -0.74 1.69
N LYS A 98 17.35 -0.17 1.51
CA LYS A 98 16.25 -0.33 2.47
C LYS A 98 15.48 -1.64 2.26
N LYS A 99 15.41 -2.42 3.33
CA LYS A 99 14.72 -3.72 3.38
C LYS A 99 13.28 -3.69 2.88
N GLU A 100 12.52 -2.69 3.31
CA GLU A 100 11.10 -2.56 2.93
C GLU A 100 10.92 -2.39 1.42
N VAL A 101 11.85 -1.71 0.76
CA VAL A 101 11.77 -1.45 -0.68
C VAL A 101 12.08 -2.72 -1.47
N HIS A 102 13.24 -3.36 -1.20
CA HIS A 102 13.60 -4.57 -1.94
C HIS A 102 12.69 -5.77 -1.62
N LEU A 103 12.15 -5.85 -0.39
CA LEU A 103 11.19 -6.90 -0.02
C LEU A 103 9.86 -6.69 -0.74
N GLY A 104 9.37 -5.45 -0.80
CA GLY A 104 8.17 -5.11 -1.57
C GLY A 104 8.34 -5.42 -3.05
N ALA A 105 9.47 -5.03 -3.64
CA ALA A 105 9.78 -5.30 -5.05
C ALA A 105 9.88 -6.81 -5.34
N CYS A 106 10.61 -7.56 -4.52
CA CYS A 106 10.69 -9.02 -4.59
C CYS A 106 9.30 -9.67 -4.48
N GLY A 107 8.48 -9.17 -3.57
CA GLY A 107 7.10 -9.59 -3.40
C GLY A 107 6.24 -9.39 -4.65
N ALA A 108 6.36 -8.25 -5.34
CA ALA A 108 5.66 -8.00 -6.60
C ALA A 108 6.17 -8.92 -7.72
N LEU A 109 7.49 -9.08 -7.84
CA LEU A 109 8.12 -9.96 -8.83
C LEU A 109 7.72 -11.42 -8.66
N LYS A 110 7.58 -11.92 -7.43
CA LYS A 110 7.04 -13.26 -7.15
C LYS A 110 5.65 -13.45 -7.74
N ASN A 111 4.77 -12.46 -7.61
CA ASN A 111 3.42 -12.56 -8.13
C ASN A 111 3.39 -12.45 -9.67
N ILE A 112 4.25 -11.62 -10.25
CA ILE A 112 4.39 -11.45 -11.71
C ILE A 112 4.97 -12.71 -12.37
N SER A 113 5.95 -13.37 -11.71
CA SER A 113 6.59 -14.59 -12.22
C SER A 113 5.65 -15.81 -12.20
N PHE A 114 4.59 -15.77 -11.40
CA PHE A 114 3.57 -16.80 -11.36
C PHE A 114 2.47 -16.56 -12.41
N GLY A 115 2.17 -17.55 -13.25
CA GLY A 115 1.04 -17.48 -14.19
C GLY A 115 1.36 -18.06 -15.57
N ARG A 116 0.38 -17.95 -16.48
CA ARG A 116 0.42 -18.56 -17.81
C ARG A 116 1.35 -17.82 -18.79
N ASP A 117 1.40 -16.49 -18.70
CA ASP A 117 2.26 -15.65 -19.54
C ASP A 117 3.74 -15.92 -19.20
N GLN A 118 4.44 -16.63 -20.09
CA GLN A 118 5.85 -16.96 -19.93
C GLN A 118 6.76 -15.77 -20.19
N ASP A 119 6.29 -14.78 -20.95
CA ASP A 119 7.09 -13.60 -21.27
C ASP A 119 7.36 -12.78 -20.01
N ASN A 120 6.47 -12.82 -19.01
CA ASN A 120 6.70 -12.20 -17.71
C ASN A 120 7.93 -12.81 -17.02
N LYS A 121 8.12 -14.13 -17.13
CA LYS A 121 9.28 -14.83 -16.56
C LYS A 121 10.56 -14.50 -17.33
N ILE A 122 10.46 -14.46 -18.66
CA ILE A 122 11.58 -14.07 -19.53
C ILE A 122 12.03 -12.64 -19.23
N ALA A 123 11.08 -11.71 -19.06
CA ALA A 123 11.38 -10.32 -18.74
C ALA A 123 12.05 -10.13 -17.37
N ILE A 124 11.82 -11.05 -16.42
CA ILE A 124 12.49 -11.03 -15.10
C ILE A 124 13.91 -11.60 -15.18
N LYS A 125 14.15 -12.57 -16.08
CA LYS A 125 15.42 -13.29 -16.20
C LYS A 125 16.60 -12.42 -16.67
N ASN A 126 16.33 -11.23 -17.21
CA ASN A 126 17.31 -10.29 -17.79
C ASN A 126 18.70 -10.34 -17.14
#